data_AF-A0A352XU65-F1
#
_entry.id   AF-A0A352XU65-F1
#
_cell.length_a   1.000
_cell.length_b   1.000
_cell.length_c   1.000
_cell.angle_alpha   90.00
_cell.angle_beta   90.00
_cell.angle_gamma   90.00
#
_symmetry.space_group_name_H-M   'P 1'
#
loop_
_entity.id
_entity.type
_entity.pdbx_description
1 polymer ?
#
loop_
_entity_poly.entity_id
_entity_poly.type
_entity_poly.pdbx_seq_one_letter_code
_entity_poly.pdbx_strand_id
1 'polypeptide(L)' 'MATEVRVKTIVLPGGKIEISTPELIPGKHATVVVTIEDNEPDDQRHVIDILAALPGHQIFHNIEEVDAYMREERDSWEG' A
#
# COMPACT_ATOMS: atom_id res chain seq x y z
N MET A 1 -23.05 -25.53 13.52
CA MET A 1 -22.65 -24.39 12.66
C MET A 1 -21.78 -23.47 13.48
N ALA A 2 -20.69 -22.97 12.90
CA ALA A 2 -19.79 -22.01 13.53
C ALA A 2 -19.99 -20.63 12.90
N THR A 3 -19.92 -19.58 13.70
CA THR A 3 -20.01 -18.18 13.24
C THR A 3 -18.62 -17.58 13.36
N GLU A 4 -18.06 -17.13 12.23
CA GLU A 4 -16.79 -16.39 12.21
C GLU A 4 -17.09 -14.91 12.38
N VAL A 5 -16.38 -14.26 13.31
CA VAL A 5 -16.51 -12.83 13.59
C VAL A 5 -15.13 -12.20 13.40
N ARG A 6 -15.02 -11.24 12.48
CA ARG A 6 -13.80 -10.47 12.22
C ARG A 6 -14.01 -9.03 12.65
N VAL A 7 -13.23 -8.58 13.63
CA VAL A 7 -13.31 -7.20 14.16
C VAL A 7 -11.93 -6.56 14.05
N LYS A 8 -11.84 -5.44 13.33
CA LYS A 8 -10.66 -4.58 13.36
C LYS A 8 -10.74 -3.71 14.61
N THR A 9 -9.71 -3.76 15.45
CA THR A 9 -9.67 -3.03 16.72
C THR A 9 -8.24 -2.65 17.05
N ILE A 10 -8.06 -1.78 18.06
CA ILE A 10 -6.76 -1.33 18.54
C ILE A 10 -6.36 -2.10 19.80
N VAL A 11 -5.06 -2.32 19.96
CA VAL A 11 -4.53 -2.87 21.22
C VAL A 11 -4.50 -1.74 22.25
N LEU A 12 -5.26 -1.92 23.33
CA LEU A 12 -5.34 -1.00 24.45
C LEU A 12 -4.11 -1.15 25.37
N PRO A 13 -3.85 -0.17 26.27
CA PRO A 13 -2.78 -0.28 27.26
C PRO A 13 -2.78 -1.60 28.02
N GLY A 14 -1.59 -2.17 28.23
CA GLY A 14 -1.44 -3.48 28.86
C GLY A 14 -1.69 -4.66 27.93
N GLY A 15 -1.75 -4.45 26.60
CA GLY A 15 -1.92 -5.53 25.63
C GLY A 15 -3.35 -6.08 25.59
N LYS A 16 -4.34 -5.28 26.01
CA LYS A 16 -5.74 -5.69 26.08
C LYS A 16 -6.44 -5.46 24.74
N ILE A 17 -7.26 -6.41 24.32
CA ILE A 17 -8.21 -6.27 23.22
C ILE A 17 -9.62 -6.42 23.80
N GLU A 18 -10.54 -5.53 23.42
CA GLU A 18 -11.95 -5.59 23.81
C GLU A 18 -12.83 -5.76 22.58
N ILE A 19 -13.67 -6.80 22.59
CA ILE A 19 -14.56 -7.17 21.49
C ILE A 19 -15.97 -7.31 22.07
N SER A 20 -16.92 -6.54 21.56
CA SER A 20 -18.32 -6.60 21.95
C SER A 20 -19.18 -6.73 20.70
N THR A 21 -19.73 -7.92 20.47
CA THR A 21 -20.60 -8.21 19.32
C THR A 21 -21.77 -9.09 19.75
N PRO A 22 -22.94 -9.02 19.06
CA PRO A 22 -24.11 -9.84 19.39
C PRO A 22 -23.88 -11.35 19.27
N GLU A 23 -22.90 -11.78 18.48
CA GLU A 23 -22.56 -13.18 18.23
C GLU A 23 -21.86 -13.83 19.44
N LEU A 24 -21.31 -13.03 20.36
CA LEU A 24 -20.72 -13.50 21.62
C LEU A 24 -21.80 -13.79 22.67
N ILE A 25 -22.53 -14.89 22.44
CA ILE A 25 -23.61 -15.33 23.32
C ILE A 25 -23.03 -16.00 24.58
N PRO A 26 -23.41 -15.59 25.80
CA PRO A 26 -22.93 -16.19 27.04
C PRO A 26 -23.11 -17.72 27.09
N GLY A 27 -22.09 -18.42 27.59
CA GLY A 27 -22.10 -19.87 27.73
C GLY A 27 -21.71 -20.66 26.46
N LYS A 28 -21.49 -19.99 25.32
CA LYS A 28 -20.92 -20.65 24.13
C LYS A 28 -19.40 -20.72 24.20
N HIS A 29 -18.85 -21.81 23.70
CA HIS A 29 -17.42 -21.91 23.45
C HIS A 29 -17.05 -21.06 22.22
N ALA A 30 -15.96 -20.31 22.34
CA ALA A 30 -15.39 -19.54 21.25
C ALA A 30 -13.88 -19.80 21.18
N THR A 31 -13.35 -19.79 19.96
CA THR A 31 -11.91 -19.81 19.70
C THR A 31 -11.52 -18.41 19.25
N VAL A 32 -10.47 -17.85 19.85
CA VAL A 32 -9.96 -16.51 19.52
C VAL A 32 -8.69 -16.66 18.69
N VAL A 33 -8.66 -15.99 17.53
CA VAL A 33 -7.46 -15.87 16.69
C VAL A 33 -7.17 -14.37 16.56
N VAL A 34 -5.95 -13.97 16.92
CA VAL A 34 -5.53 -12.56 16.87
C VAL A 34 -4.41 -12.45 15.85
N THR A 35 -4.60 -11.59 14.86
CA THR A 35 -3.53 -11.14 13.96
C THR A 35 -3.13 -9.74 14.39
N ILE A 36 -1.87 -9.54 14.73
CA ILE A 36 -1.30 -8.23 15.04
C ILE A 36 -0.64 -7.74 13.75
N GLU A 37 -1.18 -6.69 13.17
CA GLU A 37 -0.58 -6.01 12.02
C GLU A 37 0.45 -5.01 12.55
N ASP A 38 1.62 -4.94 11.93
CA ASP A 38 2.57 -3.89 12.22
C ASP A 38 1.97 -2.55 11.77
N ASN A 39 2.11 -1.54 12.63
CA ASN A 39 1.71 -0.16 12.34
C ASN A 39 2.74 0.53 11.44
N GLU A 40 3.54 -0.24 10.69
CA GLU A 40 4.43 0.37 9.71
C GLU A 40 3.56 1.23 8.80
N PRO A 41 3.87 2.54 8.68
CA PRO A 41 3.24 3.31 7.63
C PRO A 41 3.53 2.53 6.37
N ASP A 42 2.46 2.15 5.68
CA ASP A 42 2.55 1.58 4.36
C ASP A 42 3.41 2.57 3.57
N ASP A 43 4.71 2.27 3.40
CA ASP A 43 5.63 3.05 2.57
C ASP A 43 5.29 2.81 1.10
N GLN A 44 4.00 2.68 0.79
CA GLN A 44 3.38 2.94 -0.49
C GLN A 44 3.54 4.43 -0.77
N ARG A 45 4.78 4.84 -1.01
CA ARG A 45 5.06 6.08 -1.71
C ARG A 45 4.30 6.02 -3.02
N HIS A 46 3.50 7.05 -3.27
CA HIS A 46 2.82 7.17 -4.54
C HIS A 46 3.88 7.12 -5.64
N VAL A 47 3.64 6.41 -6.74
CA VAL A 47 4.62 6.25 -7.82
C VAL A 47 5.16 7.61 -8.29
N ILE A 48 4.31 8.64 -8.24
CA ILE A 48 4.66 10.02 -8.56
C ILE A 48 5.72 10.62 -7.61
N ASP A 49 5.65 10.31 -6.31
CA ASP A 49 6.59 10.80 -5.30
C ASP A 49 7.94 10.10 -5.44
N ILE A 50 7.93 8.82 -5.83
CA ILE A 50 9.13 8.06 -6.16
C ILE A 50 9.83 8.71 -7.37
N LEU A 51 9.09 8.96 -8.46
CA LEU A 51 9.65 9.57 -9.67
C LEU A 51 10.19 10.98 -9.42
N ALA A 52 9.55 11.76 -8.54
CA ALA A 52 10.01 13.10 -8.16
C ALA A 52 11.28 13.09 -7.28
N ALA A 53 11.50 12.01 -6.51
CA ALA A 53 12.62 11.90 -5.57
C ALA A 53 13.88 11.23 -6.16
N LEU A 54 13.83 10.69 -7.37
CA LEU A 54 14.97 10.04 -8.00
C LEU A 54 16.10 11.06 -8.29
N PRO A 55 17.35 10.78 -7.85
CA PRO A 55 18.48 11.64 -8.17
C PRO A 55 18.89 11.47 -9.63
N GLY A 56 18.73 12.53 -10.41
CA GLY A 56 18.96 12.55 -11.84
C GLY A 56 17.82 13.30 -12.50
N HIS A 57 18.11 14.41 -13.19
CA HIS A 57 17.08 15.14 -13.91
C HIS A 57 16.51 14.21 -14.99
N GLN A 58 15.18 14.21 -15.16
CA GLN A 58 14.55 13.52 -16.30
C GLN A 58 15.30 13.96 -17.57
N ILE A 59 15.77 13.00 -18.36
CA ILE A 59 16.59 13.26 -19.56
C ILE A 59 15.82 14.19 -20.52
N PHE A 60 14.49 14.09 -20.51
CA PHE A 60 13.59 14.95 -21.25
C PHE A 60 12.55 15.53 -20.28
N HIS A 61 12.27 16.83 -20.41
CA HIS A 61 11.36 17.56 -19.54
C HIS A 61 9.92 17.62 -20.08
N ASN A 62 9.73 17.29 -21.36
CA ASN A 62 8.44 17.28 -22.04
C ASN A 62 8.44 16.26 -23.21
N ILE A 63 7.25 16.03 -23.79
CA ILE A 63 7.05 15.05 -24.86
C ILE A 63 7.70 15.54 -26.17
N GLU A 64 7.71 16.85 -26.40
CA GLU A 64 8.26 17.45 -27.61
C GLU A 64 9.77 17.21 -27.73
N GLU A 65 10.50 17.24 -26.61
CA GLU A 65 11.92 16.89 -26.53
C GLU A 65 12.17 15.41 -26.85
N VAL A 66 11.31 14.52 -26.34
CA VAL A 66 11.38 13.08 -26.65
C VAL A 66 11.16 12.87 -28.15
N ASP A 67 10.14 13.50 -28.72
CA ASP A 67 9.81 13.36 -30.14
C ASP A 67 10.91 13.93 -31.05
N ALA A 68 11.54 15.03 -30.65
CA ALA A 68 12.67 15.61 -31.37
C ALA A 68 13.87 14.66 -31.38
N TYR A 69 14.25 14.12 -30.21
CA TYR A 69 15.34 13.16 -30.07
C TYR A 69 15.10 11.89 -30.89
N MET A 70 13.89 11.32 -30.81
CA MET A 70 13.54 10.10 -31.56
C MET A 70 13.57 10.30 -33.08
N ARG A 71 13.28 11.52 -33.56
CA ARG A 71 13.36 11.87 -34.98
C ARG A 71 14.81 12.00 -35.42
N GLU A 72 15.63 12.71 -34.66
CA GLU A 72 17.06 12.85 -34.93
C GLU A 72 17.78 11.50 -35.00
N GLU A 73 17.51 10.61 -34.04
CA GLU A 73 18.04 9.25 -34.04
C GLU A 73 17.63 8.48 -35.31
N ARG A 74 16.35 8.54 -35.70
CA ARG A 74 15.87 7.85 -36.91
C ARG A 74 16.55 8.39 -38.17
N ASP A 75 16.60 9.72 -38.31
CA ASP A 75 17.18 10.37 -39.48
C ASP A 75 18.68 10.03 -39.61
N SER A 76 19.38 9.84 -38.48
CA SER A 76 20.79 9.44 -38.46
C SER A 76 21.05 7.99 -38.91
N TRP A 77 20.03 7.13 -38.95
CA TRP A 77 20.12 5.73 -39.40
C TRP A 77 19.69 5.55 -40.86
N GLU A 78 18.97 6.52 -41.42
CA GLU A 78 18.54 6.54 -42.82
C GLU A 78 19.52 7.29 -43.75
N GLY A 79 20.65 7.78 -43.20
CA GLY A 79 21.72 8.51 -43.90
C GLY A 79 22.88 7.65 -44.42
#